data_AF-A0A7S2FI89-F1
#
_entry.id   AF-A0A7S2FI89-F1
#
_cell.length_a   1.000
_cell.length_b   1.000
_cell.length_c   1.000
_cell.angle_alpha   90.00
_cell.angle_beta   90.00
_cell.angle_gamma   90.00
#
_symmetry.space_group_name_H-M   'P 1'
#
loop_
_entity.id
_entity.type
_entity.pdbx_description
1 polymer ?
#
loop_
_entity_poly.entity_id
_entity_poly.type
_entity_poly.pdbx_seq_one_letter_code
_entity_poly.pdbx_strand_id
1 'polypeptide(L)'
;AIIEGPWIVRSAVPVKPALMGRKLKQRYFRGEGYVETDIHIGSSAIANNITGLCRGYAKAMVVDLAFCLEGRAEEELPERLIGVARYRHPDVEKYEDLYDEETPPPVAGGGGEPKKDV
;
A
#
# COMPACT_ATOMS: atom_id res chain seq x y z
N ALA A 1 -10.18 7.43 3.31
CA ALA A 1 -11.45 8.07 2.93
C ALA A 1 -11.20 9.17 1.90
N ILE A 2 -12.14 9.39 0.99
CA ILE A 2 -12.08 10.51 0.04
C ILE A 2 -12.80 11.70 0.67
N ILE A 3 -12.07 12.76 0.97
CA ILE A 3 -12.56 13.98 1.61
C ILE A 3 -13.12 14.93 0.54
N GLU A 4 -12.36 15.12 -0.54
CA GLU A 4 -12.76 15.92 -1.70
C GLU A 4 -12.59 15.09 -2.95
N GLY A 5 -13.49 15.26 -3.92
CA GLY A 5 -13.41 14.57 -5.21
C GLY A 5 -14.75 14.47 -5.93
N PRO A 6 -14.74 14.10 -7.22
CA PRO A 6 -15.96 13.88 -7.99
C PRO A 6 -16.86 12.82 -7.35
N TRP A 7 -18.18 12.99 -7.50
CA TRP A 7 -19.16 12.07 -6.91
C TRP A 7 -18.93 10.61 -7.36
N ILE A 8 -18.58 10.41 -8.63
CA ILE A 8 -18.32 9.08 -9.21
C ILE A 8 -17.18 8.35 -8.49
N VAL A 9 -16.13 9.07 -8.09
CA VAL A 9 -15.00 8.48 -7.34
C VAL A 9 -15.42 8.17 -5.90
N ARG A 10 -16.13 9.10 -5.25
CA ARG A 10 -16.66 8.88 -3.88
C ARG A 10 -17.61 7.70 -3.81
N SER A 11 -18.41 7.47 -4.85
CA SER A 11 -19.31 6.32 -4.96
C SER A 11 -18.57 5.01 -5.26
N ALA A 12 -17.48 5.05 -6.04
CA ALA A 12 -16.72 3.87 -6.43
C ALA A 12 -15.79 3.34 -5.32
N VAL A 13 -15.34 4.20 -4.40
CA VAL A 13 -14.41 3.83 -3.32
C VAL A 13 -15.17 3.61 -1.99
N PRO A 14 -15.25 2.37 -1.49
CA PRO A 14 -15.97 2.09 -0.25
C PRO A 14 -15.31 2.78 0.97
N VAL A 15 -16.12 3.31 1.88
CA VAL A 15 -15.67 3.87 3.18
C VAL A 15 -15.50 2.74 4.21
N LYS A 16 -14.84 1.65 3.83
CA LYS A 16 -14.58 0.49 4.70
C LYS A 16 -13.09 0.21 4.74
N PRO A 17 -12.47 0.09 5.93
CA PRO A 17 -11.10 -0.38 6.06
C PRO A 17 -10.93 -1.72 5.33
N ALA A 18 -9.81 -1.90 4.65
CA ALA A 18 -9.52 -3.12 3.92
C ALA A 18 -8.25 -3.76 4.46
N LEU A 19 -8.36 -5.04 4.80
CA LEU A 19 -7.20 -5.91 5.05
C LEU A 19 -6.51 -6.17 3.71
N MET A 20 -5.50 -5.36 3.39
CA MET A 20 -4.77 -5.47 2.13
C MET A 20 -4.23 -6.89 1.93
N GLY A 21 -3.71 -7.50 3.01
CA GLY A 21 -3.18 -8.87 3.09
C GLY A 21 -4.03 -9.95 2.41
N ARG A 22 -5.36 -9.76 2.41
CA ARG A 22 -6.32 -10.71 1.83
C ARG A 22 -6.73 -10.40 0.39
N LYS A 23 -6.63 -9.13 -0.03
CA LYS A 23 -7.22 -8.66 -1.29
C LYS A 23 -6.19 -8.42 -2.39
N LEU A 24 -4.94 -8.16 -2.01
CA LEU A 24 -3.86 -7.82 -2.91
C LEU A 24 -2.63 -8.67 -2.59
N LYS A 25 -1.95 -9.15 -3.64
CA LYS A 25 -0.63 -9.74 -3.49
C LYS A 25 0.31 -8.69 -2.90
N GLN A 26 1.02 -9.07 -1.85
CA GLN A 26 1.97 -8.21 -1.16
C GLN A 26 3.31 -8.91 -0.98
N ARG A 27 4.37 -8.12 -0.93
CA ARG A 27 5.68 -8.54 -0.47
C ARG A 27 6.05 -7.69 0.74
N TYR A 28 6.64 -8.33 1.74
CA TYR A 28 7.04 -7.67 2.97
C TYR A 28 8.56 -7.72 3.08
N PHE A 29 9.14 -6.60 3.45
CA PHE A 29 10.57 -6.48 3.71
C PHE A 29 10.77 -5.90 5.10
N ARG A 30 11.82 -6.34 5.76
CA ARG A 30 12.20 -5.87 7.08
C ARG A 30 13.69 -5.56 7.05
N GLY A 31 14.04 -4.35 7.45
CA GLY A 31 15.42 -3.94 7.65
C GLY A 31 15.65 -3.37 9.04
N GLU A 32 16.79 -2.72 9.22
CA GLU A 32 17.10 -2.05 10.48
C GLU A 32 16.24 -0.78 10.61
N GLY A 33 15.32 -0.78 11.58
CA GLY A 33 14.46 0.37 11.86
C GLY A 33 13.30 0.59 10.89
N TYR A 34 13.06 -0.30 9.92
CA TYR A 34 11.92 -0.18 9.01
C TYR A 34 11.26 -1.51 8.63
N VAL A 35 9.99 -1.40 8.27
CA VAL A 35 9.21 -2.43 7.59
C VAL A 35 8.65 -1.80 6.32
N GLU A 36 8.80 -2.49 5.21
CA GLU A 36 8.29 -2.07 3.91
C GLU A 36 7.25 -3.10 3.43
N THR A 37 6.21 -2.60 2.76
CA THR A 37 5.14 -3.42 2.19
C THR A 37 4.90 -2.99 0.76
N ASP A 38 5.28 -3.87 -0.17
CA ASP A 38 4.95 -3.71 -1.58
C ASP A 38 3.53 -4.18 -1.83
N ILE A 39 2.69 -3.31 -2.39
CA ILE A 39 1.31 -3.65 -2.73
C ILE A 39 1.16 -3.74 -4.24
N HIS A 40 0.95 -4.95 -4.77
CA HIS A 40 0.72 -5.12 -6.20
C HIS A 40 -0.75 -4.90 -6.57
N ILE A 41 -1.11 -3.66 -6.93
CA ILE A 41 -2.49 -3.25 -7.26
C ILE A 41 -3.06 -4.07 -8.43
N GLY A 42 -2.24 -4.36 -9.44
CA GLY A 42 -2.62 -5.16 -10.62
C GLY A 42 -3.01 -6.61 -10.32
N SER A 43 -2.76 -7.10 -9.10
CA SER A 43 -3.19 -8.44 -8.69
C SER A 43 -4.69 -8.60 -8.44
N SER A 44 -5.45 -7.49 -8.42
CA SER A 44 -6.91 -7.50 -8.26
C SER A 44 -7.57 -6.64 -9.33
N ALA A 45 -8.45 -7.25 -10.13
CA ALA A 45 -9.21 -6.52 -11.15
C ALA A 45 -10.02 -5.36 -10.55
N ILE A 46 -10.58 -5.54 -9.36
CA ILE A 46 -11.35 -4.50 -8.67
C ILE A 46 -10.44 -3.34 -8.27
N ALA A 47 -9.30 -3.62 -7.64
CA ALA A 47 -8.37 -2.58 -7.22
C ALA A 47 -7.77 -1.83 -8.41
N ASN A 48 -7.44 -2.56 -9.49
CA ASN A 48 -6.92 -1.99 -10.72
C ASN A 48 -7.94 -1.03 -11.36
N ASN A 49 -9.21 -1.44 -11.46
CA ASN A 49 -10.27 -0.60 -12.03
C ASN A 49 -10.54 0.66 -11.19
N ILE A 50 -10.60 0.51 -9.86
CA ILE A 50 -10.77 1.66 -8.96
C ILE A 50 -9.59 2.63 -9.09
N THR A 51 -8.36 2.12 -9.12
CA THR A 51 -7.15 2.94 -9.26
C THR A 51 -7.14 3.66 -10.60
N GLY A 52 -7.53 2.98 -11.69
CA GLY A 52 -7.69 3.58 -13.02
C GLY A 52 -8.69 4.73 -13.04
N LEU A 53 -9.85 4.57 -12.38
CA LEU A 53 -10.83 5.64 -12.22
C LEU A 53 -10.25 6.82 -11.42
N CYS A 54 -9.63 6.55 -10.27
CA CYS A 54 -9.01 7.56 -9.41
C CYS A 54 -7.94 8.37 -10.14
N ARG A 55 -7.13 7.73 -11.00
CA ARG A 55 -6.04 8.37 -11.74
C ARG A 55 -6.54 9.54 -12.62
N GLY A 56 -7.69 9.38 -13.28
CA GLY A 56 -8.28 10.44 -14.12
C GLY A 56 -8.77 11.67 -13.34
N TYR A 57 -8.93 11.55 -12.02
CA TYR A 57 -9.43 12.62 -11.15
C TYR A 57 -8.45 13.00 -10.04
N ALA A 58 -7.22 12.48 -10.05
CA ALA A 58 -6.23 12.62 -8.97
C ALA A 58 -6.05 14.07 -8.50
N LYS A 59 -5.85 15.00 -9.45
CA LYS A 59 -5.67 16.43 -9.19
C LYS A 59 -6.89 17.11 -8.54
N ALA A 60 -8.07 16.50 -8.60
CA ALA A 60 -9.30 17.02 -7.99
C ALA A 60 -9.64 16.33 -6.65
N MET A 61 -8.77 15.47 -6.11
CA MET A 61 -9.04 14.69 -4.91
C MET A 61 -8.25 15.14 -3.68
N VAL A 62 -8.88 15.02 -2.52
CA VAL A 62 -8.21 14.99 -1.22
C VAL A 62 -8.52 13.67 -0.55
N VAL A 63 -7.51 12.90 -0.17
CA VAL A 63 -7.64 11.54 0.34
C VAL A 63 -6.90 11.39 1.67
N ASP A 64 -7.59 10.87 2.67
CA ASP A 64 -7.02 10.48 3.96
C ASP A 64 -6.79 8.99 4.01
N LEU A 65 -5.56 8.58 4.31
CA LEU A 65 -5.18 7.20 4.60
C LEU A 65 -4.78 7.08 6.07
N ALA A 66 -5.11 5.93 6.66
CA ALA A 66 -4.71 5.55 7.99
C ALA A 66 -4.23 4.10 7.94
N PHE A 67 -3.05 3.84 8.50
CA PHE A 67 -2.39 2.55 8.47
C PHE A 67 -2.42 1.93 9.86
N CYS A 68 -2.84 0.67 9.92
CA CYS A 68 -2.95 -0.11 11.15
C CYS A 68 -2.43 -1.52 10.86
N LEU A 69 -1.64 -2.08 11.77
CA LEU A 69 -1.33 -3.52 11.71
C LEU A 69 -2.53 -4.29 12.26
N GLU A 70 -2.82 -5.43 11.65
CA GLU A 70 -3.87 -6.35 12.12
C GLU A 70 -3.33 -7.15 13.31
N GLY A 71 -3.98 -7.03 14.46
CA GLY A 71 -3.73 -7.91 15.60
C GLY A 71 -4.25 -9.33 15.32
N ARG A 72 -3.44 -10.32 15.65
CA ARG A 72 -3.70 -11.77 15.53
C ARG A 72 -3.71 -12.47 16.89
N ALA A 73 -3.14 -11.86 17.92
CA ALA A 73 -3.14 -12.36 19.30
C ALA A 73 -3.66 -11.30 20.29
N GLU A 74 -4.10 -11.74 21.48
CA GLU A 74 -4.72 -10.88 22.49
C GLU A 74 -3.76 -9.78 22.97
N GLU A 75 -2.47 -10.12 23.09
CA GLU A 75 -1.39 -9.20 23.46
C GLU A 75 -1.10 -8.11 22.42
N GLU A 76 -1.56 -8.29 21.17
CA GLU A 76 -1.44 -7.30 20.09
C GLU A 76 -2.61 -6.31 20.09
N LEU A 77 -3.62 -6.56 20.93
CA LEU A 77 -4.78 -5.71 21.08
C LEU A 77 -4.62 -4.72 22.25
N PRO A 78 -5.29 -3.57 22.18
CA PRO A 78 -6.02 -3.05 21.01
C PRO A 78 -5.08 -2.55 19.91
N GLU A 79 -5.49 -2.68 18.64
CA GLU A 79 -4.68 -2.16 17.55
C GLU A 79 -4.54 -0.63 17.61
N ARG A 80 -3.45 -0.13 17.02
CA ARG A 80 -3.10 1.29 16.99
C ARG A 80 -2.71 1.70 15.58
N LEU A 81 -3.08 2.93 15.22
CA LEU A 81 -2.62 3.52 13.97
C LEU A 81 -1.10 3.70 14.03
N ILE A 82 -0.42 3.15 13.03
CA ILE A 82 1.02 3.35 12.82
C ILE A 82 1.26 4.76 12.29
N GLY A 83 0.33 5.25 11.49
CA GLY A 83 0.43 6.55 10.88
C GLY A 83 -0.79 6.89 10.04
N VAL A 84 -0.85 8.16 9.67
CA VAL A 84 -1.88 8.71 8.79
C VAL A 84 -1.21 9.58 7.73
N ALA A 85 -1.80 9.63 6.55
CA ALA A 85 -1.34 10.48 5.47
C ALA A 85 -2.53 11.14 4.78
N ARG A 86 -2.41 12.44 4.48
CA ARG A 86 -3.36 13.15 3.62
C ARG A 86 -2.68 13.49 2.31
N TYR A 87 -3.25 13.01 1.21
CA TYR A 87 -2.87 13.43 -0.14
C TYR A 87 -3.81 14.54 -0.58
N ARG A 88 -3.25 15.66 -1.05
CA ARG A 88 -4.02 16.78 -1.59
C ARG A 88 -3.66 16.97 -3.06
N HIS A 89 -4.67 16.91 -3.93
CA HIS A 89 -4.54 17.14 -5.36
C HIS A 89 -3.34 16.43 -6.00
N PRO A 90 -3.12 15.13 -5.74
CA PRO A 90 -1.94 14.42 -6.23
C PRO A 90 -1.81 14.51 -7.75
N ASP A 91 -0.60 14.84 -8.22
CA ASP A 91 -0.22 14.79 -9.63
C ASP A 91 0.49 13.48 -9.93
N VAL A 92 -0.26 12.51 -10.42
CA VAL A 92 0.23 11.16 -10.74
C VAL A 92 0.87 11.05 -12.13
N GLU A 93 1.00 12.18 -12.84
CA GLU A 93 1.71 12.25 -14.13
C GLU A 93 3.17 12.70 -13.95
N LYS A 94 3.48 13.31 -12.79
CA LYS A 94 4.83 13.73 -12.43
C LYS A 94 5.39 12.73 -11.42
N TYR A 95 6.07 11.72 -11.92
CA TYR A 95 6.80 10.77 -11.10
C TYR A 95 8.26 10.74 -11.55
N GLU A 96 9.13 10.49 -10.59
CA GLU A 96 10.49 10.01 -10.83
C GLU A 96 10.49 8.54 -10.42
N ASP A 97 11.19 7.70 -11.18
CA ASP A 97 11.35 6.30 -10.80
C ASP A 97 12.16 6.26 -9.49
N LEU A 98 11.59 5.62 -8.47
CA LEU A 98 12.24 5.51 -7.15
C LEU A 98 13.44 4.55 -7.17
N TYR A 99 13.50 3.68 -8.17
CA TYR A 99 14.56 2.71 -8.38
C TYR A 99 14.89 2.73 -9.88
N ASP A 100 16.15 2.87 -10.22
CA ASP A 100 16.66 2.69 -11.57
C ASP A 100 17.22 1.26 -11.73
N GLU A 101 17.53 0.85 -12.98
CA GLU A 101 18.11 -0.47 -13.23
C GLU A 101 19.45 -0.69 -12.50
N GLU A 102 20.14 0.41 -12.14
CA GLU A 102 21.44 0.41 -11.45
C GLU A 102 21.30 0.32 -9.92
N THR A 103 20.23 0.85 -9.33
CA THR A 103 19.87 0.70 -7.91
C THR A 103 18.56 -0.08 -7.76
N PRO A 104 18.60 -1.41 -7.99
CA PRO A 104 17.42 -2.22 -7.78
C PRO A 104 16.96 -2.13 -6.32
N PRO A 105 15.65 -2.27 -6.06
CA PRO A 105 15.12 -2.28 -4.70
C PRO A 105 15.90 -3.29 -3.86
N PRO A 106 16.11 -3.01 -2.55
CA PRO A 106 16.92 -3.86 -1.69
C PRO A 106 16.45 -5.32 -1.78
N VAL A 107 17.29 -6.17 -2.37
CA VAL A 107 17.03 -7.60 -2.46
C VAL A 107 17.07 -8.16 -1.05
N ALA A 108 15.99 -8.84 -0.63
CA ALA A 108 15.92 -9.50 0.66
C ALA A 108 17.21 -10.30 0.89
N GLY A 109 17.89 -10.01 2.01
CA GLY A 109 19.07 -10.74 2.42
C GLY A 109 18.84 -12.23 2.28
N GLY A 110 19.80 -12.91 1.65
CA GLY A 110 19.75 -14.34 1.44
C GLY A 110 19.40 -15.05 2.74
N GLY A 111 18.20 -15.65 2.78
CA GLY A 111 18.00 -16.82 3.60
C GLY A 111 18.97 -17.85 3.04
N GLY A 112 20.13 -18.01 3.69
CA GLY A 112 20.97 -19.15 3.44
C GLY A 112 20.10 -20.39 3.51
N GLU A 113 20.12 -21.21 2.46
CA GLU A 113 19.63 -22.57 2.58
C GLU A 113 20.26 -23.16 3.84
N PRO A 114 19.49 -23.80 4.74
CA PRO A 114 20.11 -24.62 5.76
C PRO A 114 21.00 -25.61 5.02
N LYS A 115 22.33 -25.51 5.24
CA LYS A 115 23.26 -26.56 4.84
C LYS A 115 22.65 -27.86 5.36
N LYS A 116 22.33 -28.78 4.45
CA LYS A 116 22.08 -30.16 4.81
C LYS A 116 23.41 -30.69 5.33
N ASP A 117 23.58 -30.65 6.64
CA ASP A 117 24.68 -31.35 7.28
C ASP A 117 24.47 -32.86 7.05
N VAL A 118 25.51 -33.45 6.48
CA VAL A 118 25.73 -34.90 6.32
C VAL A 118 26.09 -35.49 7.67
#